data_AF-A0A4Q3YI41-F1
#
_entry.id   AF-A0A4Q3YI41-F1
#
_cell.length_a   1.000
_cell.length_b   1.000
_cell.length_c   1.000
_cell.angle_alpha   90.00
_cell.angle_beta   90.00
_cell.angle_gamma   90.00
#
_symmetry.space_group_name_H-M   'P 1'
#
loop_
_entity.id
_entity.type
_entity.pdbx_description
1 polymer ?
#
loop_
_entity_poly.entity_id
_entity_poly.type
_entity_poly.pdbx_seq_one_letter_code
_entity_poly.pdbx_strand_id
1 'polypeptide(L)'
;MLGVAIGLIVIAALGAWIVALLSALSIVGQAPAGQKWKSWSALGGWRFDEIRAIGGVAVEPHLKRFQLAFAAFFVVVIAAAALGVLLGADQQNNTHEDAAVLAHSYSPTLES
;
A
#
# COMPACT_ATOMS: atom_id res chain seq x y z
N MET A 1 1.21 -6.40 20.64
CA MET A 1 2.07 -5.54 19.78
C MET A 1 1.72 -5.66 18.30
N LEU A 2 1.41 -6.86 17.79
CA LEU A 2 1.02 -7.06 16.38
C LEU A 2 -0.19 -6.21 15.93
N GLY A 3 -1.28 -6.18 16.71
CA GLY A 3 -2.46 -5.36 16.37
C GLY A 3 -2.16 -3.86 16.30
N VAL A 4 -1.22 -3.37 17.13
CA VAL A 4 -0.76 -1.97 17.07
C VAL A 4 0.03 -1.71 15.80
N ALA A 5 0.92 -2.62 15.40
CA ALA A 5 1.68 -2.51 14.16
C ALA A 5 0.76 -2.49 12.92
N ILE A 6 -0.23 -3.37 12.87
CA ILE A 6 -1.25 -3.40 11.81
C ILE A 6 -2.04 -2.08 11.79
N GLY A 7 -2.46 -1.59 12.95
CA GLY A 7 -3.15 -0.30 13.07
C GLY A 7 -2.32 0.86 12.52
N LEU A 8 -1.02 0.92 12.85
CA LEU A 8 -0.10 1.96 12.36
C LEU A 8 0.09 1.88 10.84
N ILE A 9 0.20 0.67 10.28
CA ILE A 9 0.29 0.44 8.82
C ILE A 9 -0.96 0.98 8.12
N VAL A 10 -2.15 0.67 8.64
CA VAL A 10 -3.42 1.16 8.07
C VAL A 10 -3.51 2.68 8.14
N ILE A 11 -3.18 3.27 9.28
CA ILE A 11 -3.18 4.74 9.44
C ILE A 11 -2.19 5.40 8.48
N ALA A 12 -0.98 4.84 8.35
CA ALA A 12 0.04 5.34 7.43
C ALA A 12 -0.42 5.24 5.97
N ALA A 13 -1.02 4.12 5.57
CA ALA A 13 -1.56 3.92 4.22
C ALA A 13 -2.67 4.93 3.90
N LEU A 14 -3.63 5.10 4.81
CA LEU A 14 -4.72 6.06 4.64
C LEU A 14 -4.21 7.50 4.59
N GLY A 15 -3.27 7.86 5.48
CA GLY A 15 -2.64 9.17 5.51
C GLY A 15 -1.90 9.48 4.20
N ALA A 16 -1.09 8.53 3.71
CA ALA A 16 -0.40 8.66 2.43
C ALA A 16 -1.39 8.83 1.27
N TRP A 17 -2.49 8.06 1.27
CA TRP A 17 -3.50 8.15 0.22
C TRP A 17 -4.24 9.50 0.21
N ILE A 18 -4.59 10.04 1.39
CA ILE A 18 -5.20 11.36 1.52
C ILE A 18 -4.25 12.46 1.01
N VAL A 19 -2.97 12.40 1.40
CA VAL A 19 -1.97 13.38 0.94
C VAL A 19 -1.79 13.32 -0.58
N ALA A 20 -1.79 12.11 -1.16
CA ALA A 20 -1.73 11.93 -2.60
C ALA A 20 -2.96 12.54 -3.29
N LEU A 21 -4.17 12.29 -2.78
CA LEU A 21 -5.41 12.84 -3.35
C LEU A 21 -5.45 14.37 -3.28
N LEU A 22 -5.12 14.97 -2.12
CA LEU A 22 -5.07 16.42 -1.97
C LEU A 22 -4.02 17.06 -2.88
N SER A 23 -2.88 16.39 -3.04
CA SER A 23 -1.83 16.86 -3.96
C SER A 23 -2.30 16.78 -5.42
N ALA A 24 -2.96 15.69 -5.82
CA ALA A 24 -3.53 15.54 -7.16
C ALA A 24 -4.58 16.61 -7.47
N LEU A 25 -5.50 16.87 -6.53
CA LEU A 25 -6.50 17.94 -6.66
C LEU A 25 -5.83 19.32 -6.80
N SER A 26 -4.78 19.57 -6.02
CA SER A 26 -4.03 20.84 -6.11
C SER A 26 -3.34 21.00 -7.47
N ILE A 27 -2.76 19.93 -8.01
CA ILE A 27 -2.12 19.91 -9.34
C ILE A 27 -3.15 20.21 -10.43
N VAL A 28 -4.29 19.50 -10.42
CA VAL A 28 -5.34 19.68 -11.43
C VAL A 28 -6.04 21.03 -11.29
N GLY A 29 -6.18 21.54 -10.06
CA GLY A 29 -6.72 22.88 -9.80
C GLY A 29 -5.89 23.99 -10.42
N GLN A 30 -4.57 23.80 -10.53
CA GLN A 30 -3.66 24.74 -11.16
C GLN A 30 -3.58 24.61 -12.68
N ALA A 31 -4.14 23.53 -13.25
CA ALA A 31 -4.19 23.37 -14.70
C ALA A 31 -5.24 24.29 -15.35
N PRO A 32 -4.97 24.83 -16.56
CA PRO A 32 -5.96 25.58 -17.33
C PRO A 32 -7.26 24.80 -17.52
N ALA A 33 -8.41 25.48 -17.55
CA ALA A 33 -9.73 24.83 -17.55
C ALA A 33 -9.92 23.76 -18.65
N GLY A 34 -9.34 23.97 -19.84
CA GLY A 34 -9.38 23.00 -20.95
C GLY A 34 -8.39 21.82 -20.85
N GLN A 35 -7.48 21.82 -19.87
CA GLN A 35 -6.42 20.82 -19.72
C GLN A 35 -6.50 20.01 -18.40
N LYS A 36 -7.57 20.21 -17.61
CA LYS A 36 -7.77 19.50 -16.34
C LYS A 36 -7.87 17.99 -16.52
N TRP A 37 -8.63 17.53 -17.52
CA TRP A 37 -8.75 16.10 -17.82
C TRP A 37 -7.43 15.48 -18.28
N LYS A 38 -6.69 16.21 -19.13
CA LYS A 38 -5.34 15.83 -19.55
C LYS A 38 -4.39 15.71 -18.36
N SER A 39 -4.49 16.63 -17.40
CA SER A 39 -3.69 16.60 -16.16
C SER A 39 -4.03 15.40 -15.28
N TRP A 40 -5.32 15.04 -15.15
CA TRP A 40 -5.74 13.82 -14.44
C TRP A 40 -5.19 12.54 -15.08
N SER A 41 -5.31 12.43 -16.41
CA SER A 41 -4.79 11.29 -17.16
C SER A 41 -3.27 11.19 -17.07
N ALA A 42 -2.57 12.32 -17.18
CA ALA A 42 -1.12 12.38 -17.01
C ALA A 42 -0.70 11.99 -15.58
N LEU A 43 -1.44 12.42 -14.55
CA LEU A 43 -1.21 12.04 -13.15
C LEU A 43 -1.35 10.53 -12.96
N GLY A 44 -2.45 9.95 -13.47
CA GLY A 44 -2.71 8.51 -13.39
C GLY A 44 -1.68 7.68 -14.16
N GLY A 45 -1.17 8.19 -15.28
CA GLY A 45 -0.11 7.56 -16.06
C GLY A 45 1.32 7.90 -15.61
N TRP A 46 1.48 8.65 -14.50
CA TRP A 46 2.78 9.06 -13.96
C TRP A 46 3.63 9.89 -14.94
N ARG A 47 2.97 10.58 -15.87
CA ARG A 47 3.58 11.45 -16.90
C ARG A 47 3.85 12.83 -16.32
N PHE A 48 4.76 12.88 -15.36
CA PHE A 48 5.04 14.10 -14.58
C PHE A 48 5.61 15.25 -15.41
N ASP A 49 6.34 14.95 -16.49
CA ASP A 49 6.87 15.97 -17.39
C ASP A 49 5.77 16.77 -18.11
N GLU A 50 4.68 16.10 -18.47
CA GLU A 50 3.50 16.77 -19.04
C GLU A 50 2.81 17.67 -18.03
N ILE A 51 2.73 17.24 -16.78
CA ILE A 51 2.14 18.04 -15.71
C ILE A 51 2.97 19.32 -15.48
N ARG A 52 4.30 19.21 -15.48
CA ARG A 52 5.18 20.38 -15.39
C ARG A 52 5.03 21.30 -16.61
N ALA A 53 4.87 20.75 -17.81
CA ALA A 53 4.63 21.54 -19.01
C ALA A 53 3.29 22.30 -18.97
N ILE A 54 2.25 21.71 -18.34
CA ILE A 54 0.91 22.32 -18.25
C ILE A 54 0.82 23.35 -17.12
N GLY A 55 1.37 23.04 -15.95
CA GLY A 55 1.21 23.86 -14.73
C GLY A 55 2.41 24.73 -14.37
N GLY A 56 3.55 24.55 -15.03
CA GLY A 56 4.78 25.30 -14.77
C GLY A 56 5.34 25.08 -13.35
N VAL A 57 6.15 26.04 -12.90
CA VAL A 57 6.90 25.95 -11.63
C VAL A 57 5.99 25.89 -10.39
N ALA A 58 4.76 26.42 -10.47
CA ALA A 58 3.82 26.46 -9.35
C ALA A 58 3.38 25.05 -8.90
N VAL A 59 3.39 24.07 -9.81
CA VAL A 59 2.94 22.71 -9.55
C VAL A 59 4.01 21.83 -8.90
N GLU A 60 5.29 22.18 -9.05
CA GLU A 60 6.44 21.40 -8.58
C GLU A 60 6.37 20.98 -7.09
N PRO A 61 6.02 21.84 -6.12
CA PRO A 61 5.90 21.42 -4.73
C PRO A 61 4.78 20.39 -4.50
N HIS A 62 3.67 20.49 -5.23
CA HIS A 62 2.57 19.53 -5.14
C HIS A 62 2.91 18.20 -5.82
N LEU A 63 3.65 18.27 -6.93
CA LEU A 63 4.14 17.10 -7.65
C LEU A 63 5.09 16.27 -6.80
N LYS A 64 6.03 16.93 -6.10
CA LYS A 64 6.95 16.26 -5.16
C LYS A 64 6.21 15.60 -3.99
N ARG A 65 5.22 16.30 -3.41
CA ARG A 65 4.38 15.74 -2.33
C ARG A 65 3.57 14.54 -2.81
N PHE A 66 3.00 14.61 -4.01
CA PHE A 66 2.29 13.51 -4.64
C PHE A 66 3.20 12.28 -4.82
N GLN A 67 4.39 12.47 -5.38
CA GLN A 67 5.37 11.40 -5.58
C GLN A 67 5.80 10.77 -4.24
N LEU A 68 6.10 11.59 -3.23
CA LEU A 68 6.49 11.11 -1.92
C LEU A 68 5.36 10.31 -1.26
N ALA A 69 4.12 10.79 -1.37
CA ALA A 69 2.95 10.12 -0.81
C ALA A 69 2.70 8.76 -1.48
N PHE A 70 2.82 8.68 -2.81
CA PHE A 70 2.73 7.41 -3.53
C PHE A 70 3.87 6.46 -3.16
N ALA A 71 5.12 6.95 -3.06
CA ALA A 71 6.25 6.15 -2.63
C ALA A 71 6.04 5.59 -1.22
N ALA A 72 5.59 6.42 -0.27
CA ALA A 72 5.26 6.00 1.09
C ALA A 72 4.15 4.95 1.08
N PHE A 73 3.10 5.13 0.27
CA PHE A 73 2.03 4.14 0.12
C PHE A 73 2.57 2.79 -0.36
N PHE A 74 3.41 2.75 -1.40
CA PHE A 74 4.00 1.50 -1.87
C PHE A 74 4.88 0.82 -0.82
N VAL A 75 5.69 1.58 -0.08
CA VAL A 75 6.51 1.03 1.01
C VAL A 75 5.61 0.38 2.07
N VAL A 76 4.51 1.03 2.44
CA VAL A 76 3.56 0.49 3.42
C VAL A 76 2.87 -0.77 2.89
N VAL A 77 2.46 -0.80 1.62
CA VAL A 77 1.84 -1.98 0.99
C VAL A 77 2.81 -3.16 0.94
N ILE A 78 4.07 -2.91 0.56
CA ILE A 78 5.11 -3.96 0.51
C ILE A 78 5.37 -4.50 1.92
N ALA A 79 5.50 -3.62 2.91
CA ALA A 79 5.69 -4.04 4.31
C ALA A 79 4.49 -4.86 4.83
N ALA A 80 3.26 -4.45 4.51
CA ALA A 80 2.05 -5.18 4.87
C ALA A 80 1.99 -6.55 4.19
N ALA A 81 2.34 -6.63 2.90
CA ALA A 81 2.38 -7.89 2.15
C ALA A 81 3.45 -8.85 2.74
N ALA A 82 4.64 -8.34 3.03
CA ALA A 82 5.71 -9.12 3.65
C ALA A 82 5.29 -9.66 5.03
N LEU A 83 4.69 -8.82 5.87
CA LEU A 83 4.15 -9.24 7.17
C LEU A 83 3.06 -10.29 7.01
N GLY A 84 2.15 -10.13 6.04
CA GLY A 84 1.09 -11.09 5.76
C GLY A 84 1.64 -12.46 5.34
N VAL A 85 2.66 -12.49 4.48
CA VAL A 85 3.32 -13.74 4.05
C VAL A 85 4.02 -14.44 5.22
N LEU A 86 4.75 -13.69 6.05
CA LEU A 86 5.45 -14.26 7.22
C LEU A 86 4.45 -14.85 8.23
N LEU A 87 3.40 -14.11 8.57
CA LEU A 87 2.37 -14.58 9.50
C LEU A 87 1.58 -15.77 8.93
N GLY A 88 1.31 -15.78 7.63
CA GLY A 88 0.65 -16.89 6.96
C GLY A 88 1.48 -18.18 6.99
N ALA A 89 2.80 -18.06 6.79
CA ALA A 89 3.73 -19.18 6.85
C ALA A 89 3.82 -19.77 8.27
N ASP A 90 3.92 -18.91 9.29
CA ASP A 90 3.94 -19.35 10.70
C ASP A 90 2.64 -20.08 11.07
N GLN A 91 1.49 -19.55 10.64
CA GLN A 91 0.20 -20.16 10.94
C GLN A 91 -0.02 -21.49 10.22
N GLN A 92 0.47 -21.64 8.98
CA GLN A 92 0.48 -22.95 8.30
C GLN A 92 1.33 -23.97 9.05
N ASN A 93 2.56 -23.61 9.45
CA ASN A 93 3.43 -24.52 10.20
C ASN A 93 2.77 -25.04 11.49
N ASN A 94 2.22 -24.14 12.31
CA ASN A 94 1.57 -24.52 13.57
C ASN A 94 0.36 -25.47 13.34
N THR A 95 -0.40 -25.24 12.26
CA THR A 95 -1.57 -26.07 11.93
C THR A 95 -1.17 -27.49 11.48
N HIS A 96 -0.03 -27.61 10.79
CA HIS A 96 0.51 -28.92 10.39
C HIS A 96 1.02 -29.74 11.59
N GLU A 97 1.68 -29.09 12.55
CA GLU A 97 2.15 -29.74 13.78
C GLU A 97 0.99 -30.24 14.64
N ASP A 98 -0.04 -29.41 14.85
CA ASP A 98 -1.24 -29.80 15.60
C ASP A 98 -1.94 -31.01 14.96
N ALA A 99 -2.07 -31.03 13.62
CA ALA A 99 -2.64 -32.17 12.91
C ALA A 99 -1.81 -33.46 13.06
N ALA A 100 -0.48 -33.35 13.08
CA ALA A 100 0.42 -34.48 13.27
C ALA A 100 0.36 -35.03 14.72
N VAL A 101 0.28 -34.15 15.72
CA VAL A 101 0.12 -34.54 17.13
C VAL A 101 -1.22 -35.24 17.34
N LEU A 102 -2.31 -34.69 16.79
CA LEU A 102 -3.64 -35.30 16.87
C LEU A 102 -3.68 -36.67 16.19
N ALA A 103 -3.05 -36.81 15.01
CA ALA A 103 -2.93 -38.09 14.32
C ALA A 103 -2.14 -39.13 15.13
N HIS A 104 -1.05 -38.74 15.79
CA HIS A 104 -0.27 -39.65 16.62
C HIS A 104 -1.01 -40.09 17.89
N SER A 105 -1.81 -39.20 18.49
CA SER A 105 -2.65 -39.52 19.65
C SER A 105 -3.87 -40.40 19.33
N TYR A 106 -4.29 -40.46 18.06
CA TYR A 106 -5.40 -41.28 17.59
C TYR A 106 -4.99 -42.63 17.00
N SER A 107 -3.69 -42.94 16.91
CA SER A 107 -3.24 -44.28 16.54
C SER A 107 -3.72 -45.24 17.65
N PRO A 108 -4.74 -46.08 17.41
CA PRO A 108 -5.10 -47.08 18.39
C PRO A 108 -3.90 -48.00 18.51
N THR A 109 -3.51 -48.30 19.74
CA THR A 109 -2.64 -49.41 20.09
C THR A 109 -3.19 -50.67 19.41
N LEU A 110 -2.75 -50.95 18.19
CA LEU A 110 -2.74 -52.29 17.61
C LEU A 110 -1.65 -53.05 18.35
N GLU A 111 -1.85 -53.22 19.66
CA GLU A 111 -1.17 -54.23 20.45
C GLU A 111 -1.79 -55.57 20.04
N SER A 112 -1.03 -56.29 19.22
CA SER A 112 -1.19 -57.72 18.92
C SER A 112 -0.78 -58.57 20.11
#